data_AF-A0A939HXJ2-F1
#
_entry.id   AF-A0A939HXJ2-F1
#
_cell.length_a   1.000
_cell.length_b   1.000
_cell.length_c   1.000
_cell.angle_alpha   90.00
_cell.angle_beta   90.00
_cell.angle_gamma   90.00
#
_symmetry.space_group_name_H-M   'P 1'
#
loop_
_entity.id
_entity.type
_entity.pdbx_description
1 polymer ?
#
loop_
_entity_poly.entity_id
_entity_poly.type
_entity_poly.pdbx_seq_one_letter_code
_entity_poly.pdbx_strand_id
1 'polypeptide(L)'
;MVPIVQTFKLLVIHQDRVVELPKNATAIAGSPFCPYSAVTYGRSVLIFQGHPEHKKTYTQALMRRRKDVIEEGVLSAGLRSLDDNIDAQLIAKWVVNFIQQDRGE
;
A
#
# COMPACT_ATOMS: atom_id res chain seq x y z
N MET A 1 3.38 8.24 11.86
CA MET A 1 3.59 8.60 10.44
C MET A 1 4.15 10.01 10.35
N VAL A 2 5.47 10.18 10.20
CA VAL A 2 6.11 11.51 10.08
C VAL A 2 7.04 11.50 8.87
N PRO A 3 6.99 12.51 7.97
CA PRO A 3 6.04 13.64 7.97
C PRO A 3 4.60 13.18 7.71
N ILE A 4 3.63 13.93 8.23
CA ILE A 4 2.21 13.70 7.96
C ILE A 4 1.88 14.30 6.59
N VAL A 5 1.21 13.54 5.73
CA VAL A 5 0.69 14.00 4.44
C VAL A 5 -0.79 13.65 4.33
N GLN A 6 -1.53 14.38 3.50
CA GLN A 6 -2.95 14.09 3.25
C GLN A 6 -3.16 12.92 2.28
N THR A 7 -2.26 12.78 1.29
CA THR A 7 -2.35 11.72 0.27
C THR A 7 -0.96 11.20 -0.08
N PHE A 8 -0.90 9.93 -0.51
CA PHE A 8 0.30 9.29 -1.03
C PHE A 8 -0.09 8.22 -2.07
N LYS A 9 0.84 7.86 -2.94
CA LYS A 9 0.67 6.83 -3.97
C LYS A 9 1.62 5.65 -3.72
N LEU A 10 1.08 4.43 -3.75
CA LEU A 10 1.83 3.18 -3.69
C LEU A 10 1.46 2.26 -4.85
N LEU A 11 2.37 1.39 -5.23
CA LEU A 11 2.09 0.30 -6.16
C LEU A 11 1.23 -0.75 -5.45
N VAL A 12 0.21 -1.24 -6.14
CA VAL A 12 -0.69 -2.29 -5.63
C VAL A 12 -0.86 -3.37 -6.69
N ILE A 13 -0.88 -4.63 -6.25
CA ILE A 13 -1.29 -5.76 -7.08
C ILE A 13 -1.90 -6.84 -6.18
N HIS A 14 -3.18 -6.68 -5.88
CA HIS A 14 -3.94 -7.60 -5.06
C HIS A 14 -5.38 -7.66 -5.59
N GLN A 15 -6.03 -8.81 -5.39
CA GLN A 15 -7.44 -8.98 -5.70
C GLN A 15 -8.27 -8.81 -4.42
N ASP A 16 -7.83 -9.48 -3.36
CA ASP A 16 -8.50 -9.44 -2.07
C ASP A 16 -8.13 -8.18 -1.31
N ARG A 17 -9.04 -7.73 -0.46
CA ARG A 17 -8.88 -6.54 0.37
C ARG A 17 -9.66 -6.70 1.66
N VAL A 18 -9.22 -6.02 2.70
CA VAL A 18 -9.99 -5.92 3.94
C VAL A 18 -11.21 -5.05 3.66
N VAL A 19 -12.40 -5.58 3.97
CA VAL A 19 -13.70 -4.89 3.83
C VAL A 19 -14.37 -4.60 5.17
N GLU A 20 -13.87 -5.21 6.25
CA GLU A 20 -14.28 -4.97 7.62
C GLU A 20 -13.04 -4.98 8.51
N LEU A 21 -12.89 -3.97 9.38
CA LEU A 21 -11.76 -3.90 10.29
C LEU A 21 -11.93 -4.87 11.46
N PRO A 22 -10.89 -5.66 11.79
CA PRO A 22 -10.89 -6.44 13.01
C PRO A 22 -10.97 -5.56 14.25
N LYS A 23 -11.44 -6.14 15.37
CA LYS A 23 -11.43 -5.45 16.67
C LYS A 23 -10.02 -4.96 16.99
N ASN A 24 -9.93 -3.75 17.53
CA ASN A 24 -8.68 -3.07 17.91
C ASN A 24 -7.75 -2.66 16.76
N ALA A 25 -8.20 -2.79 15.51
CA ALA A 25 -7.51 -2.25 14.34
C ALA A 25 -7.93 -0.79 14.10
N THR A 26 -6.97 0.06 13.75
CA THR A 26 -7.22 1.45 13.36
C THR A 26 -6.80 1.65 11.92
N ALA A 27 -7.71 2.09 11.05
CA ALA A 27 -7.38 2.51 9.70
C ALA A 27 -6.56 3.81 9.72
N ILE A 28 -5.45 3.80 8.99
CA ILE A 28 -4.56 4.96 8.83
C ILE A 28 -4.74 5.58 7.44
N ALA A 29 -5.00 4.75 6.42
CA ALA A 29 -5.23 5.22 5.06
C ALA A 29 -6.11 4.25 4.27
N GLY A 30 -6.77 4.78 3.23
CA GLY A 30 -7.64 4.04 2.35
C GLY A 30 -7.88 4.77 1.03
N SER A 31 -8.51 4.06 0.09
CA SER A 31 -9.02 4.59 -1.17
C SER A 31 -10.43 4.07 -1.41
N PRO A 32 -11.20 4.62 -2.38
CA PRO A 32 -12.51 4.08 -2.74
C PRO A 32 -12.47 2.60 -3.13
N PHE A 33 -11.36 2.12 -3.70
CA PHE A 33 -11.18 0.71 -4.05
C PHE A 33 -10.79 -0.17 -2.85
N CYS A 34 -9.97 0.36 -1.93
CA CYS A 34 -9.48 -0.36 -0.75
C CYS A 34 -9.57 0.55 0.49
N PRO A 35 -10.68 0.52 1.23
CA PRO A 35 -10.92 1.48 2.33
C PRO A 35 -9.95 1.31 3.50
N TYR A 36 -9.33 0.13 3.64
CA TYR A 36 -8.39 -0.20 4.71
C TYR A 36 -7.01 -0.58 4.14
N SER A 37 -6.44 0.33 3.34
CA SER A 37 -5.17 0.12 2.63
C SER A 37 -3.94 0.24 3.55
N ALA A 38 -4.06 0.94 4.67
CA ALA A 38 -3.08 0.92 5.76
C ALA A 38 -3.77 0.87 7.11
N VAL A 39 -3.30 -0.01 8.00
CA VAL A 39 -3.93 -0.32 9.29
C VAL A 39 -2.87 -0.49 10.37
N THR A 40 -3.17 -0.11 11.60
CA THR A 40 -2.33 -0.37 12.78
C THR A 40 -3.07 -1.12 13.86
N TYR A 41 -2.34 -1.91 14.66
CA TYR A 41 -2.81 -2.40 15.95
C TYR A 41 -1.93 -1.80 17.04
N GLY A 42 -2.47 -0.80 17.74
CA GLY A 42 -1.72 -0.02 18.73
C GLY A 42 -0.43 0.55 18.13
N ARG A 43 0.70 0.29 18.81
CA ARG A 43 2.05 0.72 18.43
C ARG A 43 2.95 -0.38 17.88
N SER A 44 2.45 -1.62 17.83
CA SER A 44 3.29 -2.80 17.59
C SER A 44 3.12 -3.41 16.20
N VAL A 45 2.00 -3.18 15.54
CA VAL A 45 1.74 -3.71 14.19
C VAL A 45 1.36 -2.61 13.23
N LEU A 46 2.07 -2.52 12.12
CA LEU A 46 1.77 -1.64 11.00
C LEU A 46 1.62 -2.46 9.72
N ILE A 47 0.50 -2.26 9.01
CA ILE A 47 0.14 -3.01 7.80
C ILE A 47 -0.06 -2.03 6.66
N PHE A 48 0.48 -2.36 5.49
CA PHE A 48 0.14 -1.75 4.21
C PHE A 48 -0.27 -2.84 3.22
N GLN A 49 -1.35 -2.58 2.48
CA GLN A 49 -1.75 -3.42 1.35
C GLN A 49 -0.95 -3.07 0.08
N GLY A 50 -0.43 -1.84 0.01
CA GLY A 50 0.47 -1.39 -1.04
C GLY A 50 1.92 -1.78 -0.78
N HIS A 51 2.71 -1.75 -1.86
CA HIS A 51 4.06 -2.28 -1.92
C HIS A 51 5.11 -1.16 -2.06
N PRO A 52 5.57 -0.54 -0.96
CA PRO A 52 6.67 0.43 -1.00
C PRO A 52 8.02 -0.19 -1.42
N GLU A 53 8.15 -1.51 -1.35
CA GLU A 53 9.32 -2.29 -1.76
C GLU A 53 9.36 -2.59 -3.26
N HIS A 54 8.24 -2.46 -3.96
CA HIS A 54 8.17 -2.75 -5.38
C HIS A 54 8.76 -1.64 -6.24
N LYS A 55 9.45 -2.04 -7.31
CA LYS A 55 9.76 -1.18 -8.46
C LYS A 55 8.61 -1.21 -9.47
N LYS A 56 8.40 -0.12 -10.19
CA LYS A 56 7.42 -0.05 -11.30
C LYS A 56 7.65 -1.15 -12.34
N THR A 57 8.90 -1.37 -12.74
CA THR A 57 9.26 -2.42 -13.72
C THR A 57 8.94 -3.83 -13.24
N TYR A 58 9.14 -4.10 -11.94
CA TYR A 58 8.76 -5.38 -11.34
C TYR A 58 7.23 -5.56 -11.33
N THR A 59 6.50 -4.53 -10.89
CA THR A 59 5.03 -4.56 -10.86
C THR A 59 4.44 -4.73 -12.26
N GLN A 60 4.99 -4.05 -13.26
CA GLN A 60 4.63 -4.21 -14.66
C GLN A 60 4.81 -5.65 -15.15
N ALA A 61 5.97 -6.25 -14.85
CA ALA A 61 6.25 -7.63 -15.24
C ALA A 61 5.25 -8.60 -14.58
N LEU A 62 4.93 -8.38 -13.30
CA LEU A 62 3.97 -9.19 -12.57
C LEU A 62 2.53 -9.04 -13.11
N MET A 63 2.10 -7.82 -13.43
CA MET A 63 0.80 -7.54 -14.08
C MET A 63 0.70 -8.28 -15.42
N ARG A 64 1.73 -8.16 -16.29
CA ARG A 64 1.77 -8.86 -17.58
C ARG A 64 1.78 -10.37 -17.44
N ARG A 65 2.49 -10.90 -16.44
CA ARG A 65 2.49 -12.34 -16.13
C ARG A 65 1.11 -12.85 -15.70
N ARG A 66 0.27 -11.99 -15.12
CA ARG A 66 -1.07 -12.31 -14.63
C ARG A 66 -2.19 -11.85 -15.57
N LYS A 67 -1.87 -11.47 -16.82
CA LYS A 67 -2.84 -10.93 -17.79
C LYS A 67 -4.07 -11.82 -18.00
N ASP A 68 -3.90 -13.15 -17.90
CA ASP A 68 -4.98 -14.09 -18.20
C ASP A 68 -6.02 -14.20 -17.06
N VAL A 69 -5.71 -13.65 -15.88
CA VAL A 69 -6.60 -13.65 -14.71
C VAL A 69 -7.01 -12.25 -14.27
N ILE A 70 -6.48 -11.20 -14.90
CA ILE A 70 -6.83 -9.81 -14.64
C ILE A 70 -7.69 -9.34 -15.80
N GLU A 71 -8.87 -8.77 -15.51
CA GLU A 71 -9.72 -8.18 -16.54
C GLU A 71 -8.94 -7.15 -17.36
N GLU A 72 -9.06 -7.21 -18.70
CA GLU A 72 -8.27 -6.38 -19.63
C GLU A 72 -8.37 -4.87 -19.31
N GLY A 73 -9.56 -4.39 -18.94
CA GLY A 73 -9.77 -2.99 -18.56
C GLY A 73 -8.98 -2.59 -17.30
N VAL A 74 -8.96 -3.48 -16.30
CA VAL A 74 -8.20 -3.30 -15.05
C VAL A 74 -6.70 -3.37 -15.32
N LEU A 75 -6.25 -4.34 -16.12
CA LEU A 75 -4.85 -4.49 -16.51
C LEU A 75 -4.35 -3.24 -17.24
N SER A 76 -5.10 -2.79 -18.24
CA SER A 76 -4.79 -1.59 -19.01
C SER A 76 -4.75 -0.34 -18.13
N ALA A 77 -5.69 -0.17 -17.19
CA ALA A 77 -5.68 0.93 -16.24
C ALA A 77 -4.48 0.87 -15.28
N GLY A 78 -4.17 -0.32 -14.76
CA GLY A 78 -3.02 -0.54 -13.88
C GLY A 78 -1.70 -0.24 -14.58
N LEU A 79 -1.51 -0.71 -15.82
CA LEU A 79 -0.32 -0.42 -16.61
C LEU A 79 -0.15 1.09 -16.88
N ARG A 80 -1.23 1.82 -17.21
CA ARG A 80 -1.18 3.29 -17.36
C ARG A 80 -0.83 4.00 -16.06
N SER A 81 -1.33 3.53 -14.92
CA SER A 81 -1.02 4.14 -13.61
C SER A 81 0.46 4.06 -13.23
N LEU A 82 1.26 3.23 -13.90
CA LEU A 82 2.71 3.17 -13.67
C LEU A 82 3.44 4.42 -14.17
N ASP A 83 2.81 5.30 -14.94
CA ASP A 83 3.41 6.58 -15.33
C ASP A 83 3.44 7.59 -14.16
N ASP A 84 2.54 7.43 -13.18
CA ASP A 84 2.44 8.32 -12.02
C ASP A 84 3.62 8.17 -11.04
N ASN A 85 4.01 9.26 -10.38
CA ASN A 85 4.97 9.21 -9.27
C ASN A 85 4.44 8.36 -8.11
N ILE A 86 5.37 7.72 -7.39
CA ILE A 86 5.08 6.89 -6.20
C ILE A 86 5.84 7.42 -4.98
N ASP A 87 5.24 7.28 -3.81
CA ASP A 87 5.76 7.81 -2.54
C ASP A 87 6.43 6.72 -1.68
N ALA A 88 7.06 5.73 -2.32
CA ALA A 88 7.70 4.60 -1.64
C ALA A 88 8.70 5.02 -0.55
N GLN A 89 9.47 6.09 -0.80
CA GLN A 89 10.44 6.62 0.17
C GLN A 89 9.77 7.27 1.40
N LEU A 90 8.60 7.89 1.22
CA LEU A 90 7.83 8.44 2.33
C LEU A 90 7.35 7.31 3.24
N ILE A 91 6.81 6.24 2.65
CA ILE A 91 6.31 5.07 3.40
C ILE A 91 7.45 4.31 4.06
N ALA A 92 8.62 4.19 3.41
CA ALA A 92 9.81 3.62 4.04
C ALA A 92 10.22 4.41 5.30
N LYS A 93 10.22 5.74 5.26
CA LYS A 93 10.47 6.59 6.44
C LYS A 93 9.43 6.35 7.53
N TRP A 94 8.16 6.19 7.18
CA TRP A 94 7.11 5.87 8.13
C TRP A 94 7.34 4.54 8.84
N VAL A 95 7.73 3.49 8.10
CA VAL A 95 8.07 2.18 8.66
C VAL A 95 9.26 2.28 9.60
N VAL A 96 10.34 2.97 9.20
CA VAL A 96 11.51 3.20 10.07
C VAL A 96 11.12 3.93 11.35
N ASN A 97 10.35 5.01 11.24
CA ASN A 97 9.90 5.78 12.40
C ASN A 97 8.99 4.95 13.31
N PHE A 98 8.13 4.11 12.75
CA PHE A 98 7.27 3.21 13.53
C PHE A 98 8.12 2.22 14.36
N ILE A 99 9.13 1.60 13.75
CA ILE A 99 10.05 0.68 14.44
C ILE A 99 10.88 1.40 15.51
N GLN A 100 11.33 2.63 15.24
CA GLN A 100 12.14 3.40 16.19
C GLN A 100 11.32 3.92 17.39
N GLN A 101 10.04 4.23 17.19
CA GLN A 101 9.14 4.67 18.26
C GLN A 101 8.85 3.58 19.30
N ASP A 102 9.03 2.31 18.96
CA ASP A 102 8.80 1.17 19.84
C ASP A 102 10.04 0.81 20.71
N ARG A 103 11.13 1.60 20.64
CA ARG A 103 12.33 1.41 21.49
C ARG A 103 12.25 2.14 22.84
N GLY A 104 11.04 2.37 23.34
CA GLY A 104 10.82 2.90 24.69
C GLY A 104 10.75 1.77 25.72
N GLU A 105 11.90 1.15 25.99
CA GLU A 105 12.18 0.43 27.25
C GLU A 105 13.27 1.18 28.01
#